data_AF-A0A7W1P5W7-F1
#
_entry.id   AF-A0A7W1P5W7-F1
#
_cell.length_a   1.000
_cell.length_b   1.000
_cell.length_c   1.000
_cell.angle_alpha   90.00
_cell.angle_beta   90.00
_cell.angle_gamma   90.00
#
_symmetry.space_group_name_H-M   'P 1'
#
loop_
_entity.id
_entity.type
_entity.pdbx_description
1 polymer ?
#
loop_
_entity_poly.entity_id
_entity_poly.type
_entity_poly.pdbx_seq_one_letter_code
_entity_poly.pdbx_strand_id
1 'polypeptide(L)' 'MMPLTCPSCGNEQNFLVKTLQMHVVQLRDSRVEANEEGRPAVIEVLCDECETALNFSEFEEDVRNEMLLTLGAR' A
#
# COMPACT_ATOMS: atom_id res chain seq x y z
N MET A 1 -19.36 11.43 2.07
CA MET A 1 -18.15 10.61 2.14
C MET A 1 -18.59 9.25 2.65
N MET A 2 -18.55 8.23 1.81
CA MET A 2 -18.75 6.86 2.28
C MET A 2 -17.40 6.37 2.80
N PRO A 3 -17.25 6.12 4.11
CA PRO A 3 -16.02 5.52 4.62
C PRO A 3 -15.80 4.19 3.93
N LEU A 4 -14.53 3.82 3.72
CA LEU A 4 -14.19 2.50 3.21
C LEU A 4 -14.70 1.46 4.21
N THR A 5 -15.59 0.58 3.77
CA THR A 5 -16.16 -0.50 4.60
C THR A 5 -15.84 -1.85 3.99
N CYS A 6 -15.33 -2.78 4.80
CA CYS A 6 -15.13 -4.17 4.40
C CYS A 6 -16.48 -4.85 4.12
N PRO A 7 -16.73 -5.39 2.91
CA PRO A 7 -18.01 -5.99 2.58
C PRO A 7 -18.27 -7.32 3.29
N SER A 8 -17.22 -7.96 3.83
CA SER A 8 -17.34 -9.27 4.48
C SER A 8 -17.66 -9.20 5.97
N CYS A 9 -17.12 -8.22 6.70
CA CYS A 9 -17.29 -8.12 8.16
C CYS A 9 -17.80 -6.77 8.66
N GLY A 10 -17.88 -5.75 7.79
CA GLY A 10 -18.34 -4.41 8.16
C GLY A 10 -17.29 -3.55 8.88
N ASN A 11 -16.02 -3.94 8.90
CA ASN A 11 -14.94 -3.09 9.43
C ASN A 11 -14.80 -1.80 8.60
N GLU A 12 -14.69 -0.65 9.28
CA GLU A 12 -14.60 0.69 8.68
C GLU A 12 -13.36 1.48 9.14
N GLN A 13 -12.50 0.88 9.96
CA GLN A 13 -11.44 1.62 10.66
C GLN A 13 -10.05 1.30 10.12
N ASN A 14 -9.67 0.02 10.17
CA ASN A 14 -8.29 -0.39 9.96
C ASN A 14 -8.16 -1.30 8.75
N PHE A 15 -7.15 -1.06 7.92
CA PHE A 15 -6.90 -1.85 6.73
C PHE A 15 -5.40 -2.11 6.61
N LEU A 16 -5.03 -3.32 6.19
CA LEU A 16 -3.66 -3.68 5.89
C LEU A 16 -3.35 -3.30 4.45
N VAL A 17 -2.27 -2.57 4.22
CA VAL A 17 -1.82 -2.23 2.87
C VAL A 17 -0.46 -2.87 2.63
N LYS A 18 -0.38 -3.73 1.61
CA LYS A 18 0.90 -4.28 1.14
C LYS A 18 1.47 -3.35 0.09
N THR A 19 2.65 -2.82 0.37
CA THR A 19 3.42 -2.02 -0.56
C THR A 19 4.64 -2.77 -1.06
N LEU A 20 5.10 -2.43 -2.27
CA LEU A 20 6.35 -2.94 -2.84
C LEU A 20 7.24 -1.77 -3.21
N GLN A 21 8.44 -1.73 -2.66
CA GLN A 21 9.49 -0.80 -3.04
C GLN A 21 10.68 -1.61 -3.57
N MET A 22 11.16 -1.22 -4.75
CA MET A 22 12.32 -1.85 -5.38
C MET A 22 13.58 -1.04 -5.05
N HIS A 23 14.70 -1.75 -4.88
CA HIS A 23 16.01 -1.14 -4.65
C HIS A 23 17.02 -1.73 -5.62
N VAL A 24 17.83 -0.87 -6.22
CA VAL A 24 19.02 -1.30 -6.96
C VAL A 24 20.17 -1.45 -5.98
N VAL A 25 20.65 -2.68 -5.82
CA VAL A 25 21.77 -3.02 -4.94
C VAL A 25 23.04 -3.24 -5.76
N GLN A 26 24.11 -2.51 -5.43
CA GLN A 26 25.43 -2.64 -6.02
C GLN A 26 26.40 -3.25 -5.02
N LEU A 27 27.18 -4.23 -5.47
CA LEU A 27 28.22 -4.91 -4.68
C LEU A 27 29.59 -4.61 -5.30
N ARG A 28 30.47 -3.93 -4.57
CA ARG A 28 31.85 -3.62 -5.00
C ARG A 28 32.81 -3.71 -3.83
N ASP A 29 33.90 -4.46 -3.97
CA ASP A 29 35.00 -4.54 -2.98
C ASP A 29 34.52 -4.72 -1.52
N SER A 30 33.58 -5.64 -1.29
CA SER A 30 32.92 -5.92 0.01
C SER A 30 32.03 -4.80 0.56
N ARG A 31 31.71 -3.78 -0.23
CA ARG A 31 30.74 -2.73 0.08
C ARG A 31 29.40 -3.00 -0.62
N VAL A 32 28.32 -2.78 0.11
CA VAL A 32 26.93 -2.82 -0.37
C VAL A 32 26.44 -1.38 -0.46
N GLU A 33 25.97 -0.98 -1.62
CA GLU A 33 25.29 0.31 -1.84
C GLU A 33 23.88 0.04 -2.37
N ALA A 34 22.87 0.65 -1.77
CA ALA A 34 21.48 0.52 -2.19
C ALA A 34 20.94 1.89 -2.61
N ASN A 35 20.26 1.92 -3.76
CA ASN A 35 19.52 3.10 -4.21
C ASN A 35 18.05 2.72 -4.39
N GLU A 36 17.16 3.63 -4.03
CA GLU A 36 15.73 3.42 -4.23
C GLU A 36 15.38 3.51 -5.72
N GLU A 37 14.59 2.55 -6.20
CA GLU A 37 14.03 2.56 -7.55
C GLU A 37 12.58 3.05 -7.51
N GLY A 38 12.44 4.38 -7.40
CA GLY A 38 11.14 5.03 -7.35
C GLY A 38 10.42 4.88 -6.01
N ARG A 39 9.16 5.32 -6.01
CA ARG A 39 8.27 5.27 -4.84
C ARG A 39 7.66 3.88 -4.66
N PRO A 40 7.31 3.47 -3.42
CA PRO A 40 6.52 2.28 -3.19
C PRO A 40 5.26 2.25 -4.06
N ALA A 41 4.87 1.07 -4.52
CA ALA A 41 3.58 0.83 -5.16
C ALA A 41 2.65 0.10 -4.19
N VAL A 42 1.36 0.45 -4.16
CA VAL A 42 0.34 -0.34 -3.45
C VAL A 42 0.03 -1.57 -4.29
N ILE A 43 0.18 -2.75 -3.70
CA ILE A 43 -0.05 -4.04 -4.37
C ILE A 43 -1.37 -4.66 -3.94
N GLU A 44 -1.72 -4.54 -2.66
CA GLU A 44 -2.93 -5.16 -2.11
C GLU A 44 -3.42 -4.36 -0.90
N VAL A 45 -4.74 -4.30 -0.73
CA VAL A 45 -5.40 -3.79 0.47
C VAL A 45 -6.28 -4.90 1.04
N LEU A 46 -6.13 -5.18 2.33
CA LEU A 46 -6.88 -6.21 3.04
C LEU A 46 -7.60 -5.60 4.24
N CYS A 47 -8.74 -6.17 4.61
CA CYS A 47 -9.34 -5.93 5.91
C CYS A 47 -8.44 -6.53 6.99
N ASP A 48 -8.17 -5.79 8.06
CA ASP A 48 -7.33 -6.27 9.15
C ASP A 48 -8.02 -7.36 10.01
N GLU A 49 -9.35 -7.35 10.09
CA GLU A 49 -10.11 -8.29 10.91
C GLU A 49 -10.31 -9.65 10.26
N CYS A 50 -10.63 -9.66 8.96
CA CYS A 50 -11.05 -10.88 8.26
C CYS A 50 -10.23 -11.20 7.01
N GLU A 51 -9.16 -10.44 6.76
CA GLU A 51 -8.22 -10.62 5.64
C GLU A 51 -8.88 -10.57 4.25
N THR A 52 -10.13 -10.11 4.15
CA THR A 52 -10.81 -9.92 2.86
C THR A 52 -10.05 -8.89 2.03
N ALA A 53 -9.68 -9.26 0.82
CA ALA A 53 -9.07 -8.34 -0.13
C ALA A 53 -10.09 -7.31 -0.62
N LEU A 54 -9.70 -6.04 -0.61
CA LEU A 54 -10.47 -4.93 -1.14
C LEU A 54 -9.88 -4.45 -2.45
N ASN A 55 -10.74 -4.12 -3.41
CA ASN A 55 -10.30 -3.59 -4.69
C ASN A 55 -9.91 -2.11 -4.51
N PHE A 56 -8.61 -1.83 -4.39
CA PHE A 56 -8.09 -0.48 -4.20
C PHE A 56 -8.55 0.50 -5.30
N SER A 57 -8.78 0.01 -6.52
CA SER A 57 -9.25 0.85 -7.63
C SER A 57 -10.70 1.31 -7.47
N GLU A 58 -11.51 0.64 -6.65
CA GLU A 58 -12.93 0.99 -6.42
C GLU A 58 -13.12 2.01 -5.31
N PHE A 59 -12.06 2.39 -4.60
CA PHE A 59 -12.15 3.36 -3.51
C PHE A 59 -12.48 4.76 -4.06
N GLU A 60 -13.09 5.61 -3.25
CA GLU A 60 -13.27 7.02 -3.62
C GLU A 60 -11.89 7.65 -3.94
N GLU A 61 -11.83 8.49 -4.97
CA GLU A 61 -10.57 9.03 -5.49
C GLU A 61 -9.76 9.78 -4.43
N ASP A 62 -10.44 10.60 -3.61
CA ASP A 62 -9.81 11.36 -2.54
C ASP A 62 -9.17 10.43 -1.50
N VAL A 63 -9.85 9.34 -1.13
CA VAL A 63 -9.34 8.33 -0.20
C VAL A 63 -8.13 7.60 -0.78
N ARG A 64 -8.16 7.25 -2.08
CA ARG A 64 -6.99 6.64 -2.75
C ARG A 64 -5.79 7.59 -2.72
N ASN A 65 -6.01 8.85 -3.07
CA ASN A 65 -4.95 9.86 -3.14
C ASN A 65 -4.34 10.12 -1.75
N GLU A 66 -5.18 10.23 -0.72
CA GLU A 66 -4.74 10.40 0.66
C GLU A 66 -3.94 9.17 1.15
N MET A 67 -4.41 7.96 0.83
CA MET A 67 -3.71 6.73 1.16
C MET A 67 -2.34 6.65 0.47
N LEU A 68 -2.26 6.93 -0.84
CA LEU A 68 -1.00 6.95 -1.58
C LEU A 68 -0.03 7.99 -1.01
N LEU A 69 -0.53 9.19 -0.70
CA LEU A 69 0.27 10.26 -0.10
C LEU A 69 0.83 9.85 1.26
N THR A 70 -0.02 9.27 2.12
CA THR A 70 0.35 8.83 3.48
C THR A 70 1.39 7.72 3.45
N LEU A 71 1.28 6.80 2.49
CA LEU A 71 2.23 5.69 2.31
C LEU A 71 3.50 6.09 1.54
N GLY A 72 3.59 7.34 1.07
CA GLY A 72 4.67 7.77 0.18
C GLY A 72 4.70 7.04 -1.16
N ALA A 73 3.59 6.40 -1.53
CA ALA A 73 3.45 5.57 -2.70
C ALA A 73 3.12 6.39 -3.96
N ARG A 74 3.04 5.72 -5.11
CA ARG A 74 2.52 6.25 -6.37
C ARG A 74 1.43 5.37 -6.96
#